data_AF-A0AAV4MA30-F1
#
_entry.id   AF-A0AAV4MA30-F1
#
_cell.length_a   1.000
_cell.length_b   1.000
_cell.length_c   1.000
_cell.angle_alpha   90.00
_cell.angle_beta   90.00
_cell.angle_gamma   90.00
#
_symmetry.space_group_name_H-M   'P 1'
#
loop_
_entity.id
_entity.type
_entity.pdbx_description
1 polymer ?
#
loop_
_entity_poly.entity_id
_entity_poly.type
_entity_poly.pdbx_seq_one_letter_code
_entity_poly.pdbx_strand_id
1 'polypeptide(L)' 'MVVRMPTLGPANAIALQVLDDPKWTSLFRVSLERTESLNADFDGDEINIYLVMNHQSQAECMSLLMPRPK' A
#
# COMPACT_ATOMS: atom_id res chain seq x y z
N MET A 1 -5.70 -1.67 -1.41
CA MET A 1 -5.21 -1.71 -0.02
C MET A 1 -3.93 -2.53 0.00
N VAL A 2 -2.90 -2.09 0.71
CA VAL A 2 -1.59 -2.73 0.78
C VAL A 2 -1.31 -3.08 2.24
N VAL A 3 -0.89 -4.32 2.51
CA VAL A 3 -0.63 -4.82 3.86
C VAL A 3 0.67 -5.61 3.87
N ARG A 4 1.57 -5.27 4.80
CA ARG A 4 2.80 -6.02 5.04
C ARG A 4 2.59 -7.04 6.15
N MET A 5 2.96 -8.30 5.90
CA MET A 5 2.96 -9.37 6.90
C MET A 5 4.41 -9.62 7.37
N PRO A 6 4.67 -9.76 8.68
CA PRO A 6 3.71 -9.68 9.78
C PRO A 6 3.19 -8.26 10.03
N THR A 7 1.91 -8.14 10.37
CA THR A 7 1.28 -6.87 10.73
C THR A 7 1.62 -6.54 12.19
N LEU A 8 2.55 -5.61 12.39
CA LEU A 8 2.99 -5.20 13.73
C LEU A 8 2.07 -4.16 14.37
N GLY A 9 1.35 -3.39 13.55
CA GLY A 9 0.39 -2.40 14.02
C GLY A 9 -0.55 -1.91 12.91
N PRO A 10 -1.48 -1.01 13.25
CA PRO A 10 -2.47 -0.49 12.31
C PRO A 10 -1.85 0.31 11.16
N ALA A 11 -0.62 0.82 11.32
CA ALA A 11 0.11 1.57 10.29
C ALA A 11 0.70 0.67 9.17
N ASN A 12 0.76 -0.66 9.37
CA ASN A 12 1.25 -1.60 8.36
C ASN A 12 0.21 -1.91 7.27
N ALA A 13 -0.98 -1.28 7.34
CA ALA A 13 -2.02 -1.33 6.33
C ALA A 13 -2.27 0.08 5.76
N ILE A 14 -2.04 0.26 4.46
CA ILE A 14 -2.17 1.57 3.80
C ILE A 14 -3.06 1.48 2.56
N ALA A 15 -3.80 2.54 2.28
CA ALA A 15 -4.51 2.71 1.01
C ALA A 15 -3.66 3.52 0.04
N LEU A 16 -3.44 2.97 -1.15
CA LEU A 16 -2.72 3.59 -2.24
C LEU A 16 -3.56 3.57 -3.51
N GLN A 17 -3.39 4.61 -4.33
CA GLN A 17 -3.95 4.65 -5.68
C GLN A 17 -3.06 3.84 -6.62
N VAL A 18 -3.67 2.99 -7.43
CA VAL A 18 -2.98 2.25 -8.49
C VAL A 18 -2.72 3.21 -9.66
N LEU A 19 -1.46 3.32 -10.06
CA LEU A 19 -1.05 4.01 -11.28
C LEU A 19 -0.49 2.97 -12.24
N ASP A 20 -1.02 2.94 -13.46
CA ASP A 20 -0.50 2.08 -14.52
C ASP A 20 0.71 2.76 -15.19
N ASP A 21 1.89 2.16 -15.07
CA ASP A 21 3.13 2.63 -15.71
C ASP A 21 3.70 1.55 -16.64
N PRO A 22 3.62 1.74 -17.97
CA PRO A 22 4.03 0.72 -18.94
C PRO A 22 5.53 0.42 -18.94
N LYS A 23 6.37 1.20 -18.27
CA LYS A 23 7.81 0.91 -18.15
C LYS A 23 8.13 -0.22 -17.17
N TRP A 24 7.20 -0.58 -16.28
CA TRP A 24 7.46 -1.49 -15.17
C TRP A 24 6.34 -2.52 -15.05
N THR A 25 6.41 -3.55 -15.90
CA THR A 25 5.33 -4.54 -16.08
C THR A 25 5.30 -5.66 -15.04
N SER A 26 6.35 -5.83 -14.22
CA SER A 26 6.47 -6.97 -13.29
C SER A 26 6.73 -6.58 -11.83
N LEU A 27 6.76 -5.29 -11.49
CA LEU A 27 7.09 -4.80 -10.15
C LEU A 27 6.13 -3.72 -9.70
N PHE A 28 5.76 -3.73 -8.42
CA PHE A 28 5.00 -2.65 -7.79
C PHE A 28 5.95 -1.60 -7.23
N ARG A 29 5.69 -0.33 -7.57
CA ARG A 29 6.45 0.79 -7.03
C ARG A 29 5.67 1.45 -5.90
N VAL A 30 6.37 1.70 -4.80
CA VAL A 30 5.84 2.47 -3.69
C VAL A 30 6.87 3.54 -3.31
N SER A 31 6.40 4.71 -2.88
CA SER A 31 7.32 5.76 -2.40
C SER A 31 8.05 5.29 -1.15
N LEU A 32 9.34 5.58 -1.03
CA LEU A 32 10.18 5.24 0.11
C LEU A 32 9.59 5.76 1.44
N GLU A 33 9.00 6.95 1.44
CA GLU A 33 8.34 7.50 2.64
C GLU A 33 7.18 6.62 3.14
N ARG A 34 6.60 5.80 2.26
CA ARG A 34 5.51 4.88 2.59
C ARG A 34 6.01 3.51 3.04
N THR A 35 7.28 3.15 2.78
CA THR A 35 7.85 1.88 3.27
C THR A 35 8.20 1.95 4.75
N GLU A 36 8.48 3.15 5.28
CA GLU A 36 8.75 3.36 6.71
C GLU A 36 7.60 2.83 7.60
N SER A 37 6.34 3.08 7.22
CA SER A 37 5.17 2.60 7.95
C SER A 37 4.93 1.10 7.81
N LEU A 38 5.49 0.48 6.77
CA LEU A 38 5.40 -0.97 6.54
C LEU A 38 6.53 -1.73 7.25
N ASN A 39 7.55 -1.03 7.76
CA ASN A 39 8.78 -1.60 8.30
C ASN A 39 9.47 -2.56 7.31
N ALA A 40 9.32 -2.31 6.01
CA ALA A 40 9.89 -3.11 4.94
C ALA A 40 11.00 -2.32 4.24
N ASP A 41 12.04 -3.03 3.82
CA ASP A 41 13.07 -2.52 2.92
C ASP A 41 12.96 -3.22 1.55
N PHE A 42 13.94 -2.99 0.67
CA PHE A 42 13.94 -3.51 -0.69
C PHE A 42 14.92 -4.70 -0.83
N ASP A 43 14.97 -5.58 0.18
CA ASP A 43 15.86 -6.75 0.21
C ASP A 43 15.25 -8.02 -0.42
N GLY A 44 13.96 -7.98 -0.76
CA GLY A 44 13.18 -9.13 -1.23
C GLY A 44 11.84 -9.31 -0.51
N ASP A 45 11.54 -8.47 0.49
CA ASP A 45 10.26 -8.46 1.19
C ASP A 45 9.02 -8.38 0.26
N GLU A 46 8.14 -9.37 0.40
CA GLU A 46 6.85 -9.43 -0.32
C GLU A 46 5.75 -8.70 0.46
N ILE A 47 4.83 -8.08 -0.27
CA ILE A 47 3.72 -7.31 0.31
C ILE A 47 2.41 -7.73 -0.35
N ASN A 48 1.35 -7.86 0.46
CA ASN A 48 0.03 -8.25 -0.03
C ASN A 48 -0.75 -7.04 -0.54
N ILE A 49 -1.34 -7.19 -1.73
CA ILE A 49 -2.20 -6.17 -2.34
C ILE A 49 -3.62 -6.71 -2.45
N TYR A 50 -4.56 -6.00 -1.84
CA TYR A 50 -5.99 -6.29 -1.88
C TYR A 50 -6.71 -5.26 -2.75
N LEU A 51 -7.38 -5.75 -3.80
CA LEU A 51 -8.28 -4.95 -4.62
C LEU A 51 -9.64 -4.88 -3.92
N VAL A 52 -10.01 -3.68 -3.47
CA VAL A 52 -11.31 -3.44 -2.83
C VAL A 52 -12.31 -3.17 -3.93
N MET A 53 -13.27 -4.08 -4.13
CA MET A 53 -14.20 -4.02 -5.27
C MET A 53 -15.43 -3.13 -5.02
N ASN A 54 -15.85 -3.01 -3.77
CA ASN A 54 -17.03 -2.23 -3.39
C ASN A 54 -16.69 -0.74 -3.27
N HIS A 55 -17.47 0.12 -3.93
CA HIS A 55 -17.29 1.58 -3.90
C HIS A 55 -17.33 2.16 -2.48
N GLN A 56 -18.24 1.69 -1.62
CA GLN A 56 -18.32 2.15 -0.24
C GLN A 56 -17.04 1.82 0.54
N SER A 57 -16.58 0.57 0.44
CA SER A 57 -15.36 0.12 1.10
C SER A 57 -14.11 0.79 0.51
N GLN A 58 -14.10 1.12 -0.79
CA GLN A 58 -13.03 1.90 -1.40
C GLN A 58 -12.93 3.29 -0.76
N ALA A 59 -14.07 3.99 -0.60
CA ALA A 59 -14.12 5.30 0.03
C ALA A 59 -13.68 5.25 1.50
N GLU A 60 -14.10 4.23 2.25
CA GLU A 60 -13.68 4.01 3.63
C GLU A 60 -12.17 3.75 3.74
N CYS A 61 -11.63 2.85 2.90
CA CYS A 61 -10.19 2.59 2.86
C CYS A 61 -9.39 3.85 2.52
N MET A 62 -9.82 4.63 1.53
CA MET A 62 -9.15 5.88 1.16
C MET A 62 -9.28 6.94 2.26
N SER A 63 -10.41 7.04 2.95
CA SER A 63 -10.57 8.03 4.01
C SER A 63 -9.77 7.70 5.28
N LEU A 64 -9.63 6.42 5.62
CA LEU A 64 -9.03 5.98 6.90
C LEU A 64 -7.54 5.64 6.77
N LEU A 65 -7.15 5.05 5.64
CA LEU A 65 -5.82 4.44 5.47
C LEU A 65 -4.96 5.20 4.46
N MET A 66 -5.48 6.23 3.78
CA MET A 66 -4.66 7.00 2.86
C MET A 66 -3.70 7.87 3.67
N PRO A 67 -2.40 7.66 3.51
CA PRO A 67 -1.43 8.37 4.32
C PRO A 67 -1.35 9.83 3.85
N ARG A 68 -1.50 10.78 4.79
CA ARG A 68 -1.49 12.22 4.47
C ARG A 68 -0.14 12.64 3.86
N PRO A 69 -0.13 13.56 2.87
CA PRO A 69 1.10 14.22 2.47
C PRO A 69 1.64 15.03 3.67
N LYS A 70 2.95 14.93 3.93
CA LYS A 70 3.63 15.84 4.87
C LYS A 70 3.80 17.21 4.22
#